data_AF-R6DTI1-F1
#
_entry.id   AF-R6DTI1-F1
#
_cell.length_a   1.000
_cell.length_b   1.000
_cell.length_c   1.000
_cell.angle_alpha   90.00
_cell.angle_beta   90.00
_cell.angle_gamma   90.00
#
_symmetry.space_group_name_H-M   'P 1'
#
loop_
_entity.id
_entity.type
_entity.pdbx_description
1 polymer ?
#
loop_
_entity_poly.entity_id
_entity_poly.type
_entity_poly.pdbx_seq_one_letter_code
_entity_poly.pdbx_strand_id
1 'polypeptide(L)'
;MKPFLVSEFYTKAEDTSYKGTKYSNTEGGGWLVRTQKSRGEFHQNFCLRLLETKNCIGWIHFEYNDGYASDGSASNKGIVSLEYEPYDDFLAYMRQLNLSVYPLIDYYDTQSH
;
A
#
# COMPACT_ATOMS: atom_id res chain seq x y z
N MET A 1 20.28 2.52 18.13
CA MET A 1 18.85 2.72 17.80
C MET A 1 18.18 1.35 17.79
N LYS A 2 16.95 1.19 18.31
CA LYS A 2 16.25 -0.11 18.29
C LYS A 2 15.54 -0.32 16.94
N PRO A 3 15.50 -1.55 16.40
CA PRO A 3 14.78 -1.84 15.17
C PRO A 3 13.26 -1.69 15.36
N PHE A 4 12.55 -1.29 14.31
CA PHE A 4 11.08 -1.24 14.28
C PHE A 4 10.53 -1.75 12.94
N LEU A 5 9.30 -2.26 12.98
CA LEU A 5 8.54 -2.72 11.83
C LEU A 5 7.29 -1.85 11.68
N VAL A 6 6.98 -1.40 10.46
CA VAL A 6 5.68 -0.78 10.18
C VAL A 6 4.67 -1.89 9.92
N SER A 7 3.89 -2.26 10.93
CA SER A 7 2.87 -3.31 10.77
C SER A 7 1.66 -2.84 9.95
N GLU A 8 1.40 -1.52 10.00
CA GLU A 8 0.18 -0.78 9.61
C GLU A 8 0.35 0.30 8.52
N PHE A 9 0.08 0.09 7.22
CA PHE A 9 -0.11 1.22 6.28
C PHE A 9 -0.90 0.86 5.01
N TYR A 10 -1.61 1.84 4.43
CA TYR A 10 -2.32 1.73 3.14
C TYR A 10 -2.89 3.07 2.65
N THR A 11 -3.35 3.08 1.39
CA THR A 11 -4.23 4.10 0.82
C THR A 11 -5.41 3.44 0.11
N LYS A 12 -6.49 4.21 -0.06
CA LYS A 12 -7.73 3.86 -0.75
C LYS A 12 -7.81 4.63 -2.07
N ALA A 13 -8.31 4.04 -3.15
CA ALA A 13 -8.54 4.78 -4.39
C ALA A 13 -10.01 5.15 -4.63
N GLU A 14 -10.23 6.38 -5.08
CA GLU A 14 -11.53 6.97 -5.42
C GLU A 14 -12.18 6.34 -6.66
N ASP A 15 -11.39 5.77 -7.57
CA ASP A 15 -11.87 5.10 -8.79
C ASP A 15 -12.38 3.67 -8.55
N THR A 16 -12.32 3.17 -7.31
CA THR A 16 -12.77 1.82 -6.96
C THR A 16 -14.29 1.72 -6.94
N SER A 17 -14.83 0.69 -7.60
CA SER A 17 -16.26 0.39 -7.59
C SER A 17 -16.51 -1.12 -7.57
N TYR A 18 -17.64 -1.52 -6.99
CA TYR A 18 -18.12 -2.89 -6.96
C TYR A 18 -19.49 -2.94 -7.62
N LYS A 19 -19.64 -3.75 -8.69
CA LYS A 19 -20.90 -3.91 -9.43
C LYS A 19 -21.55 -2.57 -9.83
N GLY A 20 -20.74 -1.60 -10.24
CA GLY A 20 -21.19 -0.26 -10.65
C GLY A 20 -21.41 0.73 -9.50
N THR A 21 -21.27 0.30 -8.25
CA THR A 21 -21.38 1.14 -7.06
C THR A 21 -20.00 1.55 -6.58
N LYS A 22 -19.73 2.86 -6.49
CA LYS A 22 -18.46 3.37 -5.93
C LYS A 22 -18.30 2.99 -4.47
N TYR A 23 -17.07 2.71 -4.08
CA TYR A 23 -16.74 2.48 -2.67
C TYR A 23 -16.91 3.78 -1.89
N SER A 24 -17.48 3.70 -0.68
CA SER A 24 -17.63 4.88 0.18
C SER A 24 -16.27 5.34 0.70
N ASN A 25 -15.34 4.41 0.93
CA ASN A 25 -14.00 4.67 1.47
C ASN A 25 -14.01 5.48 2.79
N THR A 26 -15.11 5.43 3.55
CA THR A 26 -15.30 6.18 4.80
C THR A 26 -14.59 5.53 5.99
N GLU A 27 -14.45 4.22 5.97
CA GLU A 27 -13.82 3.45 7.05
C GLU A 27 -12.29 3.34 6.85
N GLY A 28 -11.55 3.33 7.97
CA GLY A 28 -10.09 3.22 8.00
C GLY A 28 -9.32 4.54 7.82
N GLY A 29 -8.13 4.62 8.43
CA GLY A 29 -7.27 5.81 8.48
C GLY A 29 -6.36 6.04 7.26
N GLY A 30 -6.31 5.11 6.30
CA GLY A 30 -5.55 5.28 5.07
C GLY A 30 -6.08 6.44 4.21
N TRP A 31 -5.18 7.16 3.54
CA TRP A 31 -5.57 8.33 2.73
C TRP A 31 -6.32 7.93 1.47
N LEU A 32 -7.19 8.81 0.98
CA LEU A 32 -7.87 8.65 -0.30
C LEU A 32 -7.01 9.26 -1.43
N VAL A 33 -6.59 8.43 -2.37
CA VAL A 33 -5.90 8.82 -3.61
C VAL A 33 -6.84 8.69 -4.80
N ARG A 34 -6.43 9.22 -5.96
CA ARG A 34 -7.30 9.30 -7.14
C ARG A 34 -7.52 7.96 -7.82
N THR A 35 -6.47 7.16 -7.99
CA THR A 35 -6.53 5.91 -8.78
C THR A 35 -5.78 4.76 -8.13
N GLN A 36 -6.02 3.54 -8.61
CA GLN A 36 -5.23 2.35 -8.24
C GLN A 36 -3.73 2.55 -8.52
N LYS A 37 -3.38 3.17 -9.65
CA LYS A 37 -2.01 3.59 -9.97
C LYS A 37 -1.43 4.51 -8.88
N SER A 38 -2.20 5.52 -8.44
CA SER A 38 -1.74 6.42 -7.37
C SER A 38 -1.56 5.72 -6.03
N ARG A 39 -2.26 4.59 -5.75
CA ARG A 39 -1.97 3.74 -4.58
C ARG A 39 -0.57 3.12 -4.70
N GLY A 40 -0.21 2.65 -5.89
CA GLY A 40 1.12 2.14 -6.20
C GLY A 40 2.22 3.18 -6.04
N GLU A 41 2.01 4.39 -6.57
CA GLU A 41 2.94 5.52 -6.42
C GLU A 41 3.13 5.91 -4.95
N PHE A 42 2.04 5.98 -4.19
CA PHE A 42 2.11 6.23 -2.74
C PHE A 42 2.88 5.12 -2.01
N HIS A 43 2.60 3.86 -2.32
CA HIS A 43 3.25 2.71 -1.70
C HIS A 43 4.77 2.75 -1.91
N GLN A 44 5.22 2.99 -3.14
CA GLN A 44 6.63 3.15 -3.44
C GLN A 44 7.24 4.33 -2.67
N ASN A 45 6.61 5.50 -2.73
CA ASN A 45 7.12 6.69 -2.04
C ASN A 45 7.25 6.46 -0.53
N PHE A 46 6.26 5.86 0.11
CA PHE A 46 6.29 5.57 1.54
C PHE A 46 7.41 4.59 1.89
N CYS A 47 7.50 3.47 1.17
CA CYS A 47 8.49 2.43 1.47
C CYS A 47 9.92 2.86 1.13
N LEU A 48 10.15 3.68 0.11
CA LEU A 48 11.47 4.26 -0.16
C LEU A 48 11.98 5.07 1.05
N ARG A 49 11.12 5.80 1.75
CA ARG A 49 11.48 6.50 3.00
C ARG A 49 11.76 5.54 4.16
N LEU A 50 11.09 4.40 4.19
CA LEU A 50 11.41 3.35 5.17
C LEU A 50 12.78 2.74 4.90
N LEU A 51 13.15 2.52 3.64
CA LEU A 51 14.47 2.03 3.24
C LEU A 51 15.60 3.02 3.56
N GLU A 52 15.33 4.32 3.50
CA GLU A 52 16.26 5.37 3.98
C GLU A 52 16.48 5.33 5.51
N THR A 53 15.57 4.69 6.25
CA THR A 53 15.60 4.66 7.72
C THR A 53 16.29 3.39 8.22
N LYS A 54 17.58 3.49 8.62
CA LYS A 54 18.45 2.33 8.97
C LYS A 54 17.94 1.38 10.06
N ASN A 55 17.03 1.82 10.93
CA ASN A 55 16.43 0.96 11.96
C ASN A 55 15.03 0.46 11.59
N CYS A 56 14.52 0.74 10.39
CA CYS A 56 13.31 0.11 9.88
C CYS A 56 13.65 -1.26 9.29
N ILE A 57 13.03 -2.32 9.80
CA ILE A 57 13.30 -3.70 9.35
C ILE A 57 12.28 -4.22 8.33
N GLY A 58 11.35 -3.36 7.91
CA GLY A 58 10.34 -3.69 6.90
C GLY A 58 8.96 -3.12 7.20
N TRP A 59 8.00 -3.58 6.43
CA TRP A 59 6.61 -3.14 6.47
C TRP A 59 5.63 -4.25 6.12
N ILE A 60 4.38 -4.08 6.52
CA ILE A 60 3.25 -4.93 6.16
C ILE A 60 2.15 -4.01 5.63
N HIS A 61 1.67 -4.29 4.41
CA HIS A 61 0.49 -3.61 3.86
C HIS A 61 -0.76 -4.12 4.57
N PHE A 62 -1.62 -3.20 5.00
CA PHE A 62 -2.92 -3.54 5.58
C PHE A 62 -4.04 -3.18 4.60
N GLU A 63 -4.77 -4.11 4.02
CA GLU A 63 -4.84 -5.55 4.31
C GLU A 63 -4.92 -6.36 3.02
N TYR A 64 -5.19 -7.67 3.13
CA TYR A 64 -5.23 -8.55 1.96
C TYR A 64 -6.42 -8.19 1.05
N ASN A 65 -7.63 -8.18 1.60
CA ASN A 65 -8.87 -7.90 0.87
C ASN A 65 -9.39 -6.49 1.11
N ASP A 66 -10.25 -6.02 0.20
CA ASP A 66 -11.08 -4.86 0.49
C ASP A 66 -12.00 -5.10 1.69
N GLY A 67 -12.27 -4.04 2.44
CA GLY A 67 -13.18 -4.07 3.57
C GLY A 67 -14.63 -3.98 3.12
N TYR A 68 -15.51 -4.73 3.78
CA TYR A 68 -16.96 -4.67 3.61
C TYR A 68 -17.66 -4.71 4.96
N ALA A 69 -18.43 -3.67 5.26
CA ALA A 69 -19.16 -3.56 6.51
C ALA A 69 -20.59 -4.11 6.37
N SER A 70 -21.21 -4.42 7.51
CA SER A 70 -22.58 -4.96 7.59
C SER A 70 -23.65 -3.99 7.07
N ASP A 71 -23.35 -2.69 7.02
CA ASP A 71 -24.21 -1.65 6.44
C ASP A 71 -24.10 -1.54 4.91
N GLY A 72 -23.29 -2.41 4.28
CA GLY A 72 -23.05 -2.44 2.84
C GLY A 72 -21.99 -1.47 2.34
N SER A 73 -21.33 -0.72 3.23
CA SER A 73 -20.23 0.15 2.86
C SER A 73 -18.94 -0.64 2.59
N ALA A 74 -18.18 -0.21 1.57
CA ALA A 74 -16.95 -0.85 1.14
C ALA A 74 -15.76 0.11 1.19
N SER A 75 -14.58 -0.39 1.52
CA SER A 75 -13.33 0.37 1.62
C SER A 75 -12.20 -0.31 0.85
N ASN A 76 -11.51 0.47 0.00
CA ASN A 76 -10.49 -0.04 -0.91
C ASN A 76 -9.12 -0.17 -0.22
N LYS A 77 -9.03 -1.08 0.75
CA LYS A 77 -7.81 -1.33 1.52
C LYS A 77 -6.97 -2.46 0.96
N GLY A 78 -7.60 -3.37 0.23
CA GLY A 78 -7.02 -4.63 -0.18
C GLY A 78 -5.95 -4.48 -1.26
N ILE A 79 -5.05 -5.45 -1.32
CA ILE A 79 -4.31 -5.76 -2.54
C ILE A 79 -5.18 -6.54 -3.54
N VAL A 80 -6.27 -7.14 -3.07
CA VAL A 80 -7.33 -7.74 -3.89
C VAL A 80 -8.70 -7.14 -3.55
N SER A 81 -9.65 -7.24 -4.49
CA SER A 81 -11.02 -6.76 -4.34
C SER A 81 -11.87 -7.62 -3.38
N LEU A 82 -13.15 -7.25 -3.22
CA LEU A 82 -14.14 -8.07 -2.49
C LEU A 82 -14.33 -9.47 -3.08
N GLU A 83 -14.06 -9.65 -4.38
CA GLU A 83 -14.16 -10.92 -5.10
C GLU A 83 -12.79 -11.57 -5.32
N TYR A 84 -11.76 -11.14 -4.58
CA TYR A 84 -10.38 -11.63 -4.67
C TYR A 84 -9.69 -11.35 -6.02
N GLU A 85 -10.20 -10.38 -6.78
CA GLU A 85 -9.56 -9.94 -8.01
C GLU A 85 -8.36 -9.01 -7.70
N PRO A 86 -7.16 -9.28 -8.25
CA PRO A 86 -5.98 -8.46 -8.00
C PRO A 86 -6.09 -7.04 -8.56
N TYR A 87 -5.61 -6.05 -7.79
CA TYR A 87 -5.44 -4.68 -8.29
C TYR A 87 -4.13 -4.54 -9.06
N ASP A 88 -4.09 -4.99 -10.31
CA ASP A 88 -2.85 -5.08 -11.11
C ASP A 88 -2.06 -3.75 -11.18
N ASP A 89 -2.74 -2.63 -11.40
CA ASP A 89 -2.11 -1.29 -11.43
C ASP A 89 -1.42 -0.93 -10.11
N PHE A 90 -1.95 -1.39 -8.98
CA PHE A 90 -1.34 -1.21 -7.67
C PHE A 90 -0.20 -2.23 -7.46
N LEU A 91 -0.46 -3.50 -7.77
CA LEU A 91 0.46 -4.62 -7.55
C LEU A 91 1.71 -4.53 -8.42
N ALA A 92 1.64 -3.93 -9.61
CA ALA A 92 2.82 -3.70 -10.45
C ALA A 92 3.88 -2.87 -9.74
N TYR A 93 3.46 -1.83 -9.01
CA TYR A 93 4.35 -0.95 -8.24
C TYR A 93 4.90 -1.64 -7.00
N MET A 94 4.05 -2.39 -6.28
CA MET A 94 4.49 -3.21 -5.14
C MET A 94 5.54 -4.23 -5.57
N ARG A 95 5.29 -4.95 -6.67
CA ARG A 95 6.22 -5.95 -7.22
C ARG A 95 7.55 -5.31 -7.61
N GLN A 96 7.52 -4.19 -8.32
CA GLN A 96 8.73 -3.49 -8.74
C GLN A 96 9.61 -3.11 -7.55
N LEU A 97 9.01 -2.54 -6.50
CA LEU A 97 9.73 -2.18 -5.28
C LEU A 97 10.26 -3.42 -4.56
N ASN A 98 9.41 -4.42 -4.33
CA ASN A 98 9.76 -5.60 -3.54
C ASN A 98 10.92 -6.38 -4.15
N LEU A 99 11.00 -6.46 -5.48
CA LEU A 99 12.13 -7.07 -6.20
C LEU A 99 13.43 -6.25 -6.10
N SER A 100 13.33 -4.98 -5.72
CA SER A 100 14.45 -4.02 -5.67
C SER A 100 14.87 -3.65 -4.25
N VAL A 101 14.26 -4.22 -3.20
CA VAL A 101 14.51 -3.85 -1.80
C VAL A 101 16.00 -3.92 -1.44
N TYR A 102 16.67 -5.04 -1.69
CA TYR A 102 18.08 -5.18 -1.30
C TYR A 102 19.02 -4.25 -2.08
N PRO A 103 18.94 -4.13 -3.42
CA PRO A 103 19.72 -3.14 -4.15
C PRO A 103 19.48 -1.69 -3.71
N LEU A 104 18.24 -1.34 -3.34
CA LEU A 104 17.91 0.00 -2.83
C LEU A 104 18.52 0.25 -1.45
N ILE A 105 18.52 -0.76 -0.56
CA ILE A 105 19.22 -0.67 0.73
C ILE A 105 20.71 -0.40 0.51
N ASP A 106 21.37 -1.18 -0.35
CA ASP A 106 22.78 -0.99 -0.67
C ASP A 106 23.05 0.43 -1.19
N TYR A 107 22.19 0.94 -2.08
CA TYR A 107 22.27 2.31 -2.57
C TYR A 107 22.19 3.34 -1.42
N TYR A 108 21.18 3.27 -0.56
CA TYR A 108 21.00 4.23 0.52
C TYR A 108 22.11 4.17 1.59
N ASP A 109 22.62 2.97 1.87
CA ASP A 109 23.71 2.80 2.81
C ASP A 109 25.02 3.42 2.29
N THR A 110 25.30 3.32 0.99
CA THR A 110 26.48 3.96 0.38
C THR A 110 26.41 5.48 0.31
N GLN A 111 25.20 6.06 0.16
CA GLN A 111 25.00 7.53 0.14
C GLN A 111 25.03 8.16 1.54
N SER A 112 24.89 7.37 2.60
CA SER A 112 24.86 7.84 3.99
C SER A 112 26.25 8.00 4.62
N HIS A 113 27.32 8.05 3.80
CA HIS A 113 28.71 8.19 4.20
C HIS A 113 29.28 9.58 3.88
#